data_AF-A0A2W4QIL6-F1
#
_entry.id   AF-A0A2W4QIL6-F1
#
_cell.length_a   1.000
_cell.length_b   1.000
_cell.length_c   1.000
_cell.angle_alpha   90.00
_cell.angle_beta   90.00
_cell.angle_gamma   90.00
#
_symmetry.space_group_name_H-M   'P 1'
#
loop_
_entity.id
_entity.type
_entity.pdbx_description
1 polymer ?
#
loop_
_entity_poly.entity_id
_entity_poly.type
_entity_poly.pdbx_seq_one_letter_code
_entity_poly.pdbx_strand_id
1 'polypeptide(L)'
;MAEQEPFRDGQEPVIYLPAEAGTATAPDGRKLVFFSVPALDLMIKQVLAEQPRQYTYRWGYHPRERLHVLLFAWPTGHGAGLAIPEGVGDPILHFMLGTTDVYITSAPIGDKLGGPATPEAIDQIRRGMTVYLPEVKFKPEGWA
;
A
#
# COMPACT_ATOMS: atom_id res chain seq x y z
N MET A 1 -23.67 4.26 -16.21
CA MET A 1 -22.21 4.25 -16.08
C MET A 1 -21.83 5.67 -15.73
N ALA A 2 -21.46 5.93 -14.48
CA ALA A 2 -21.19 7.29 -14.01
C ALA A 2 -19.69 7.56 -14.15
N GLU A 3 -19.38 8.70 -14.75
CA GLU A 3 -18.05 9.23 -15.02
C GLU A 3 -17.20 9.31 -13.75
N GLN A 4 -15.96 8.83 -13.85
CA GLN A 4 -14.93 9.07 -12.88
C GLN A 4 -14.45 10.51 -13.09
N GLU A 5 -14.71 11.41 -12.14
CA GLU A 5 -13.98 12.67 -12.05
C GLU A 5 -12.86 12.50 -11.00
N PRO A 6 -11.61 12.26 -11.41
CA PRO A 6 -10.51 12.08 -10.47
C PRO A 6 -9.82 13.44 -10.29
N PHE A 7 -9.76 13.90 -9.03
CA PHE A 7 -8.97 15.05 -8.58
C PHE A 7 -9.47 16.41 -9.11
N ARG A 8 -10.02 17.23 -8.19
CA ARG A 8 -10.23 18.67 -8.47
C ARG A 8 -8.88 19.38 -8.51
N ASP A 9 -8.73 20.31 -9.44
CA ASP A 9 -7.52 21.10 -9.64
C ASP A 9 -6.97 21.70 -8.34
N GLY A 10 -5.66 21.50 -8.09
CA GLY A 10 -4.88 22.37 -7.20
C GLY A 10 -4.01 21.72 -6.14
N GLN A 11 -4.14 20.42 -5.84
CA GLN A 11 -3.24 19.76 -4.87
C GLN A 11 -2.79 18.38 -5.34
N GLU A 12 -1.50 18.25 -5.61
CA GLU A 12 -0.85 16.99 -5.94
C GLU A 12 -0.86 16.05 -4.72
N PRO A 13 -1.16 14.75 -4.89
CA PRO A 13 -1.11 13.81 -3.78
C PRO A 13 0.31 13.69 -3.23
N VAL A 14 0.45 13.70 -1.90
CA VAL A 14 1.76 13.51 -1.27
C VAL A 14 2.20 12.07 -1.45
N ILE A 15 3.35 11.85 -2.10
CA ILE A 15 3.87 10.51 -2.37
C ILE A 15 4.94 10.14 -1.35
N TYR A 16 4.76 9.00 -0.69
CA TYR A 16 5.66 8.47 0.31
C TYR A 16 6.39 7.24 -0.22
N LEU A 17 7.70 7.17 0.05
CA LEU A 17 8.48 5.95 -0.11
C LEU A 17 8.47 5.17 1.22
N PRO A 18 8.34 3.83 1.19
CA PRO A 18 8.43 3.03 2.39
C PRO A 18 9.85 3.05 2.95
N ALA A 19 9.98 3.16 4.27
CA ALA A 19 11.26 2.99 4.96
C ALA A 19 11.70 1.52 4.94
N GLU A 20 10.74 0.62 5.06
CA GLU A 20 10.92 -0.83 5.00
C GLU A 20 9.74 -1.45 4.28
N ALA A 21 9.96 -2.60 3.66
CA ALA A 21 8.89 -3.39 3.11
C ALA A 21 9.22 -4.89 3.22
N GLY A 22 8.19 -5.70 3.44
CA GLY A 22 8.34 -7.13 3.64
C GLY A 22 7.14 -7.91 3.14
N THR A 23 7.37 -9.15 2.75
CA THR A 23 6.36 -10.02 2.14
C THR A 23 6.18 -11.29 2.97
N ALA A 24 4.97 -11.80 3.04
CA ALA A 24 4.66 -13.07 3.69
C ALA A 24 3.53 -13.79 2.98
N THR A 25 3.46 -15.11 3.15
CA THR A 25 2.31 -15.91 2.72
C THR A 25 1.58 -16.40 3.97
N ALA A 26 0.30 -16.06 4.09
CA ALA A 26 -0.55 -16.53 5.19
C ALA A 26 -0.75 -18.06 5.11
N PRO A 27 -1.13 -18.72 6.23
CA PRO A 27 -1.39 -20.16 6.23
C PRO A 27 -2.47 -20.61 5.23
N ASP A 28 -3.40 -19.72 4.87
CA ASP A 28 -4.45 -19.94 3.87
C ASP A 28 -3.99 -19.69 2.41
N GLY A 29 -2.69 -19.39 2.21
CA GLY A 29 -2.10 -19.13 0.90
C GLY A 29 -2.23 -17.68 0.42
N ARG A 30 -2.88 -16.78 1.17
CA ARG A 30 -2.95 -15.36 0.78
C ARG A 30 -1.58 -14.70 0.85
N LYS A 31 -1.32 -13.85 -0.15
CA LYS A 31 -0.12 -13.01 -0.20
C LYS A 31 -0.33 -11.77 0.66
N LEU A 32 0.61 -11.50 1.54
CA LEU A 32 0.62 -10.35 2.44
C LEU A 32 1.85 -9.49 2.13
N VAL A 33 1.67 -8.18 2.02
CA VAL A 33 2.77 -7.23 1.89
C VAL A 33 2.63 -6.15 2.93
N PHE A 34 3.73 -5.85 3.59
CA PHE A 34 3.83 -4.85 4.64
C PHE A 34 4.72 -3.72 4.16
N PHE A 35 4.31 -2.49 4.38
CA PHE A 35 5.08 -1.28 4.13
C PHE A 35 5.16 -0.45 5.41
N SER A 36 6.37 -0.15 5.86
CA SER A 36 6.59 0.76 6.98
C SER A 36 6.63 2.19 6.46
N VAL A 37 5.53 2.92 6.65
CA VAL A 37 5.35 4.29 6.15
C VAL A 37 4.64 5.11 7.24
N PRO A 38 5.32 5.52 8.32
CA PRO A 38 4.68 6.09 9.50
C PRO A 38 3.81 7.32 9.21
N ALA A 39 4.27 8.21 8.32
CA ALA A 39 3.52 9.41 7.95
C ALA A 39 2.22 9.09 7.20
N LEU A 40 2.27 8.15 6.25
CA LEU A 40 1.09 7.72 5.49
C LEU A 40 0.09 6.97 6.37
N ASP A 41 0.59 6.08 7.24
CA ASP A 41 -0.21 5.34 8.23
C ASP A 41 -1.01 6.30 9.14
N LEU A 42 -0.33 7.30 9.71
CA LEU A 42 -0.98 8.31 10.57
C LEU A 42 -2.03 9.12 9.81
N MET A 43 -1.69 9.57 8.61
CA MET A 43 -2.55 10.43 7.80
C MET A 43 -3.82 9.70 7.34
N ILE A 44 -3.72 8.44 6.88
CA ILE A 44 -4.91 7.64 6.54
C ILE A 44 -5.81 7.45 7.76
N LYS A 45 -5.23 7.22 8.95
CA LYS A 45 -6.02 7.07 10.18
C LYS A 45 -6.73 8.34 10.60
N GLN A 46 -6.10 9.51 10.46
CA GLN A 46 -6.75 10.79 10.72
C GLN A 46 -7.98 10.96 9.83
N VAL A 47 -7.85 10.67 8.53
CA VAL A 47 -8.97 10.70 7.59
C VAL A 47 -10.05 9.69 7.97
N LEU A 48 -9.68 8.46 8.35
CA LEU A 48 -10.64 7.43 8.78
C LEU A 48 -11.35 7.78 10.10
N ALA A 49 -10.68 8.48 11.01
CA ALA A 49 -11.27 8.93 12.26
C ALA A 49 -12.33 10.03 12.02
N GLU A 50 -12.08 10.92 11.05
CA GLU A 50 -13.01 11.98 10.66
C GLU A 50 -14.13 11.47 9.74
N GLN A 51 -13.79 10.56 8.83
CA GLN A 51 -14.64 10.05 7.76
C GLN A 51 -14.48 8.53 7.63
N PRO A 52 -15.15 7.74 8.50
CA PRO A 52 -14.96 6.29 8.57
C PRO A 52 -15.49 5.52 7.35
N ARG A 53 -16.11 6.21 6.38
CA ARG A 53 -16.70 5.61 5.19
C ARG A 53 -15.95 6.05 3.94
N GLN A 54 -15.22 5.09 3.38
CA GLN A 54 -14.62 5.06 2.05
C GLN A 54 -13.38 5.95 1.86
N TYR A 55 -12.23 5.28 1.74
CA TYR A 55 -11.16 5.75 0.86
C TYR A 55 -11.11 4.78 -0.33
N THR A 56 -10.94 5.32 -1.54
CA THR A 56 -10.68 4.50 -2.72
C THR A 56 -9.19 4.45 -2.95
N TYR A 57 -8.73 3.41 -3.63
CA TYR A 57 -7.34 3.34 -4.06
C TYR A 57 -7.26 2.97 -5.54
N ARG A 58 -6.20 3.43 -6.19
CA ARG A 58 -5.89 3.08 -7.58
C ARG A 58 -4.39 3.01 -7.79
N TRP A 59 -3.95 2.17 -8.71
CA TRP A 59 -2.58 2.19 -9.17
C TRP A 59 -2.36 3.31 -10.19
N GLY A 60 -1.19 3.93 -10.10
CA GLY A 60 -0.62 4.82 -11.10
C GLY A 60 0.81 4.42 -11.41
N TYR A 61 1.35 4.96 -12.49
CA TYR A 61 2.74 4.75 -12.89
C TYR A 61 3.36 6.08 -13.31
N HIS A 62 4.55 6.38 -12.80
CA HIS A 62 5.31 7.56 -13.18
C HIS A 62 6.49 7.14 -14.07
N PRO A 63 6.42 7.32 -15.41
CA PRO A 63 7.36 6.69 -16.34
C PRO A 63 8.78 7.24 -16.27
N ARG A 64 8.95 8.52 -15.98
CA ARG A 64 10.30 9.14 -15.90
C ARG A 64 11.08 8.70 -14.66
N GLU A 65 10.36 8.50 -13.55
CA GLU A 65 10.95 8.10 -12.26
C GLU A 65 10.85 6.58 -12.07
N ARG A 66 10.18 5.87 -12.99
CA ARG A 66 9.94 4.42 -12.95
C ARG A 66 9.37 3.98 -11.60
N LEU A 67 8.29 4.65 -11.18
CA LEU A 67 7.61 4.39 -9.90
C LEU A 67 6.21 3.84 -10.13
N HIS A 68 5.90 2.72 -9.48
CA HIS A 68 4.51 2.31 -9.28
C HIS A 68 3.96 2.99 -8.03
N VAL A 69 2.76 3.57 -8.13
CA VAL A 69 2.18 4.34 -7.03
C VAL A 69 0.80 3.81 -6.70
N LEU A 70 0.59 3.36 -5.46
CA LEU A 70 -0.73 3.08 -4.93
C LEU A 70 -1.28 4.38 -4.35
N LEU A 71 -2.18 5.03 -5.10
CA LEU A 71 -2.81 6.29 -4.74
C LEU A 71 -4.05 6.03 -3.89
N PHE A 72 -4.14 6.70 -2.74
CA PHE A 72 -5.28 6.79 -1.84
C PHE A 72 -6.02 8.08 -2.12
N ALA A 73 -7.30 7.99 -2.50
CA ALA A 73 -8.15 9.14 -2.72
C ALA A 73 -9.16 9.27 -1.59
N TRP A 74 -9.26 10.49 -1.05
CA TRP A 74 -10.24 10.84 -0.02
C TRP A 74 -11.49 11.45 -0.67
N PRO A 75 -12.66 11.35 -0.03
CA PRO A 75 -13.89 11.98 -0.51
C PRO A 75 -13.77 13.50 -0.72
N THR A 76 -12.87 14.15 0.02
CA THR A 76 -12.61 15.60 -0.06
C THR A 76 -11.75 16.01 -1.26
N GLY A 77 -11.38 15.07 -2.14
CA GLY A 77 -10.57 15.32 -3.34
C GLY A 77 -9.06 15.37 -3.10
N HIS A 78 -8.62 15.28 -1.85
CA HIS A 78 -7.21 15.19 -1.46
C HIS A 78 -6.77 13.71 -1.42
N GLY A 79 -5.46 13.46 -1.40
CA GLY A 79 -4.94 12.11 -1.34
C GLY A 79 -3.45 12.01 -1.06
N ALA A 80 -2.97 10.77 -1.01
CA ALA A 80 -1.55 10.47 -0.94
C ALA A 80 -1.25 9.19 -1.71
N GLY A 81 0.03 8.88 -1.88
CA GLY A 81 0.46 7.64 -2.50
C GLY A 81 1.55 6.93 -1.73
N LEU A 82 1.57 5.62 -1.88
CA LEU A 82 2.72 4.79 -1.60
C LEU A 82 3.45 4.53 -2.92
N ALA A 83 4.71 4.94 -3.03
CA ALA A 83 5.54 4.66 -4.19
C ALA A 83 6.42 3.42 -3.98
N ILE A 84 6.53 2.61 -5.02
CA ILE A 84 7.41 1.46 -5.11
C ILE A 84 8.27 1.64 -6.37
N PRO A 85 9.57 1.96 -6.23
CA PRO A 85 10.45 2.15 -7.37
C PRO A 85 10.78 0.83 -8.06
N GLU A 86 10.86 0.84 -9.40
CA GLU A 86 11.46 -0.26 -10.15
C GLU A 86 12.95 -0.44 -9.79
N GLY A 87 13.49 -1.62 -10.05
CA GLY A 87 14.82 -2.04 -9.64
C GLY A 87 14.82 -2.51 -8.19
N VAL A 88 14.94 -1.58 -7.23
CA VAL A 88 15.03 -1.96 -5.81
C VAL A 88 13.71 -2.53 -5.26
N GLY A 89 12.57 -2.13 -5.82
CA GLY A 89 11.24 -2.63 -5.43
C GLY A 89 10.76 -3.84 -6.24
N ASP A 90 11.50 -4.28 -7.26
CA ASP A 90 11.08 -5.36 -8.18
C ASP A 90 10.69 -6.66 -7.46
N PRO A 91 11.41 -7.14 -6.43
CA PRO A 91 11.00 -8.34 -5.70
C PRO A 91 9.60 -8.23 -5.11
N ILE A 92 9.23 -7.05 -4.60
CA ILE A 92 7.92 -6.78 -4.01
C ILE A 92 6.87 -6.64 -5.12
N LEU A 93 7.18 -5.91 -6.19
CA LEU A 93 6.28 -5.76 -7.34
C LEU A 93 5.92 -7.12 -7.97
N HIS A 94 6.92 -7.99 -8.14
CA HIS A 94 6.72 -9.37 -8.60
C HIS A 94 5.87 -10.18 -7.63
N PHE A 95 6.14 -10.10 -6.32
CA PHE A 95 5.33 -10.77 -5.31
C PHE A 95 3.87 -10.28 -5.34
N MET A 96 3.65 -9.00 -5.60
CA MET A 96 2.31 -8.40 -5.62
C MET A 96 1.46 -8.78 -6.83
N LEU A 97 2.03 -9.34 -7.91
CA LEU A 97 1.31 -9.70 -9.14
C LEU A 97 0.02 -10.50 -8.89
N GLY A 98 -1.12 -9.99 -9.34
CA GLY A 98 -2.43 -10.56 -9.02
C GLY A 98 -3.04 -9.90 -7.79
N THR A 99 -3.55 -10.69 -6.84
CA THR A 99 -4.24 -10.18 -5.64
C THR A 99 -3.36 -10.34 -4.39
N THR A 100 -3.24 -9.29 -3.59
CA THR A 100 -2.39 -9.24 -2.40
C THR A 100 -3.05 -8.40 -1.31
N ASP A 101 -2.99 -8.83 -0.06
CA ASP A 101 -3.38 -8.02 1.09
C ASP A 101 -2.23 -7.08 1.46
N VAL A 102 -2.50 -5.78 1.50
CA VAL A 102 -1.49 -4.76 1.78
C VAL A 102 -1.71 -4.15 3.17
N TYR A 103 -0.62 -3.99 3.91
CA TYR A 103 -0.60 -3.44 5.25
C TYR A 103 0.35 -2.23 5.27
N ILE A 104 -0.15 -1.06 5.68
CA ILE A 104 0.67 0.13 5.88
C ILE A 104 0.77 0.36 7.38
N THR A 105 1.99 0.38 7.90
CA THR A 105 2.24 0.40 9.34
C THR A 105 3.27 1.45 9.72
N SER A 106 3.22 1.90 10.97
CA SER A 106 4.27 2.68 11.61
C SER A 106 5.28 1.79 12.37
N ALA A 107 5.00 0.50 12.50
CA ALA A 107 5.91 -0.43 13.16
C ALA A 107 7.10 -0.80 12.24
N PRO A 108 8.30 -1.02 12.79
CA PRO A 108 9.38 -1.67 12.05
C PRO A 108 8.96 -3.08 11.62
N ILE A 109 9.26 -3.40 10.37
CA ILE A 109 9.03 -4.71 9.74
C ILE A 109 10.24 -5.59 10.05
N GLY A 110 11.47 -5.13 9.76
CA GLY A 110 12.74 -5.74 10.13
C GLY A 110 12.80 -7.27 9.99
N ASP A 111 13.49 -7.92 10.94
CA ASP A 111 13.65 -9.38 11.02
C ASP A 111 12.35 -10.14 11.32
N LYS A 112 11.22 -9.47 11.58
CA LYS A 112 9.96 -10.14 11.94
C LYS A 112 9.39 -10.99 10.81
N LEU A 113 9.74 -10.66 9.56
CA LEU A 113 9.35 -11.42 8.36
C LEU A 113 10.53 -12.18 7.73
N GLY A 114 11.66 -12.27 8.43
CA GLY A 114 12.82 -13.06 7.97
C GLY A 114 12.57 -14.56 8.12
N GLY A 115 12.33 -15.25 7.01
CA GLY A 115 12.02 -16.70 6.97
C GLY A 115 10.53 -16.99 6.76
N PRO A 116 10.04 -18.22 7.00
CA PRO A 116 8.60 -18.50 6.97
C PRO A 116 7.92 -17.69 8.07
N ALA A 117 7.30 -16.57 7.69
CA ALA A 117 6.62 -15.67 8.61
C ALA A 117 5.61 -16.46 9.45
N THR A 118 5.83 -16.53 10.76
CA THR A 118 4.93 -17.27 11.64
C THR A 118 3.63 -16.46 11.82
N PRO A 119 2.49 -17.11 12.07
CA PRO A 119 1.23 -16.42 12.36
C PRO A 119 1.37 -15.36 13.46
N GLU A 120 2.19 -15.62 14.47
CA GLU A 120 2.45 -14.71 15.59
C GLU A 120 3.16 -13.42 15.13
N ALA A 121 4.12 -13.52 14.21
CA ALA A 121 4.83 -12.36 13.68
C ALA A 121 3.91 -11.50 12.80
N ILE A 122 3.09 -12.14 11.98
CA ILE A 122 2.04 -11.47 11.18
C ILE A 122 1.07 -10.74 12.11
N ASP A 123 0.59 -11.42 13.16
CA ASP A 123 -0.37 -10.85 14.10
C ASP A 123 0.21 -9.70 14.93
N GLN A 124 1.49 -9.75 15.31
CA GLN A 124 2.14 -8.62 15.99
C GLN A 124 2.15 -7.36 15.12
N ILE A 125 2.46 -7.51 13.82
CA ILE A 125 2.47 -6.37 12.89
C ILE A 125 1.03 -5.86 12.68
N ARG A 126 0.05 -6.76 12.51
CA ARG A 126 -1.36 -6.39 12.34
C ARG A 126 -1.97 -5.73 13.58
N ARG A 127 -1.55 -6.10 14.78
CA ARG A 127 -2.01 -5.51 16.06
C ARG A 127 -1.36 -4.16 16.35
N GLY A 128 -0.18 -3.89 15.80
CA GLY A 128 0.30 -2.52 15.67
C GLY A 128 -0.72 -1.78 14.81
N MET A 129 -1.20 -0.61 15.24
CA MET A 129 -2.20 0.15 14.50
C MET A 129 -1.77 0.23 13.02
N THR A 130 -2.43 -0.48 12.13
CA THR A 130 -1.97 -0.71 10.76
C THR A 130 -3.16 -0.52 9.84
N VAL A 131 -2.97 0.24 8.77
CA VAL A 131 -3.98 0.36 7.71
C VAL A 131 -3.98 -0.94 6.92
N TYR A 132 -5.13 -1.60 6.87
CA TYR A 132 -5.33 -2.84 6.13
C TYR A 132 -6.10 -2.58 4.83
N LEU A 133 -5.50 -3.00 3.72
CA LEU A 133 -6.05 -2.95 2.37
C LEU A 133 -6.28 -4.39 1.88
N PRO A 134 -7.51 -4.91 1.97
CA PRO A 134 -7.81 -6.25 1.48
C PRO A 134 -7.75 -6.30 -0.06
N GLU A 135 -7.28 -7.43 -0.57
CA GLU A 135 -7.43 -7.83 -1.97
C GLU A 135 -6.95 -6.80 -3.00
N VAL A 136 -5.85 -6.10 -2.71
CA VAL A 136 -5.23 -5.15 -3.62
C VAL A 136 -4.78 -5.88 -4.88
N LYS A 137 -5.35 -5.50 -6.02
CA LYS A 137 -4.99 -6.05 -7.33
C LYS A 137 -3.87 -5.24 -7.94
N PHE A 138 -2.71 -5.87 -8.18
CA PHE A 138 -1.61 -5.27 -8.93
C PHE A 138 -1.41 -6.02 -10.25
N LYS A 139 -1.57 -5.28 -11.36
CA LYS A 139 -1.31 -5.76 -12.72
C LYS A 139 -0.67 -4.61 -13.50
N PRO A 140 0.67 -4.53 -13.56
CA PRO A 140 1.32 -3.53 -14.39
C PRO A 140 1.01 -3.83 -15.85
N GLU A 141 0.59 -2.83 -16.61
CA GLU A 141 0.48 -2.96 -18.07
C GLU A 141 1.90 -3.14 -18.63
N GLY A 142 2.16 -4.25 -19.33
CA GLY A 142 3.44 -4.50 -20.01
C GLY A 142 4.32 -5.63 -19.47
N TRP A 143 3.95 -6.36 -18.42
CA TRP A 143 4.54 -7.67 -18.13
C TRP A 143 3.82 -8.76 -18.92
N ALA A 144 4.28 -8.99 -20.15
CA ALA A 144 3.98 -10.15 -20.99
C ALA A 144 5.29 -10.79 -21.46
#